data_AF-A0A0R0EJM6-F1
#
_entry.id   AF-A0A0R0EJM6-F1
#
_cell.length_a   1.000
_cell.length_b   1.000
_cell.length_c   1.000
_cell.angle_alpha   90.00
_cell.angle_beta   90.00
_cell.angle_gamma   90.00
#
_symmetry.space_group_name_H-M   'P 1'
#
loop_
_entity.id
_entity.type
_entity.pdbx_description
1 polymer ?
#
loop_
_entity_poly.entity_id
_entity_poly.type
_entity_poly.pdbx_seq_one_letter_code
_entity_poly.pdbx_strand_id
1 'polypeptide(L)'
;MEPEFWDKNPFKATAKAFPPGFHYKPTTILKTRTFYELILVDSNLVSIKHFKDPKDQTLNTHSTIQILKVLQPRHFGSDLNKGKRFSVPFDPVGYTYWDYVDAWTKVFWHQNTRFKHSWLIYFKTNTIYNFPNWFLQWWDFFGPIPEIFPETVQQGFSQFKKQHNSQESRIPADLKYFSSFALSWIFSWQYRYSKTEKTNQYPSLQRHAFVKWWTQFDSSKADPEQVKLWFQSHPEFLKAADPETSVFLNQKSHLAAFLAGSTSKEVLAKNLKEVLQMLQQEEEASSSKKEETSSAEEDEEDPFYQNEDDCFSICLD
;
A
#
# COMPACT_ATOMS: atom_id res chain seq x y z
N MET A 1 13.21 24.02 -13.75
CA MET A 1 12.72 25.22 -13.03
C MET A 1 13.42 26.41 -13.64
N GLU A 2 12.66 27.35 -14.18
CA GLU A 2 13.22 28.57 -14.79
C GLU A 2 13.87 29.48 -13.74
N PRO A 3 14.92 30.25 -14.10
CA PRO A 3 15.67 31.10 -13.17
C PRO A 3 14.81 32.09 -12.38
N GLU A 4 13.75 32.62 -13.00
CA GLU A 4 12.82 33.59 -12.42
C GLU A 4 11.96 33.03 -11.27
N PHE A 5 11.70 31.72 -11.27
CA PHE A 5 10.97 31.04 -10.19
C PHE A 5 11.88 30.44 -9.13
N TRP A 6 13.21 30.48 -9.33
CA TRP A 6 14.15 29.93 -8.36
C TRP A 6 14.18 30.73 -7.05
N ASP A 7 14.42 30.01 -5.96
CA ASP A 7 14.69 30.54 -4.64
C ASP A 7 15.60 29.55 -3.91
N LYS A 8 16.44 30.00 -2.99
CA LYS A 8 17.25 29.08 -2.17
C LYS A 8 16.35 28.20 -1.27
N ASN A 9 15.18 28.72 -0.89
CA ASN A 9 14.19 28.01 -0.10
C ASN A 9 13.13 27.37 -1.03
N PRO A 10 13.02 26.03 -1.10
CA PRO A 10 12.08 25.36 -2.00
C PRO A 10 10.62 25.74 -1.73
N PHE A 11 10.24 26.05 -0.48
CA PHE A 11 8.90 26.50 -0.13
C PHE A 11 8.57 27.86 -0.76
N LYS A 12 9.53 28.79 -0.79
CA LYS A 12 9.34 30.11 -1.43
C LYS A 12 9.24 30.01 -2.95
N ALA A 13 10.03 29.13 -3.57
CA ALA A 13 9.93 28.86 -5.01
C ALA A 13 8.51 28.37 -5.39
N THR A 14 7.89 27.54 -4.54
CA THR A 14 6.54 27.03 -4.81
C THR A 14 5.46 28.12 -4.77
N ALA A 15 5.62 29.12 -3.90
CA ALA A 15 4.69 30.25 -3.83
C ALA A 15 4.75 31.16 -5.07
N LYS A 16 5.87 31.12 -5.82
CA LYS A 16 6.00 31.79 -7.12
C LYS A 16 5.48 30.90 -8.26
N ALA A 17 5.70 29.59 -8.17
CA ALA A 17 5.40 28.64 -9.24
C ALA A 17 3.92 28.22 -9.31
N PHE A 18 3.21 28.19 -8.18
CA PHE A 18 1.82 27.75 -8.11
C PHE A 18 0.88 28.88 -7.70
N PRO A 19 -0.37 28.88 -8.18
CA PRO A 19 -1.40 29.76 -7.66
C PRO A 19 -1.61 29.54 -6.14
N PRO A 20 -2.04 30.57 -5.39
CA PRO A 20 -2.30 30.43 -3.96
C PRO A 20 -3.25 29.27 -3.64
N GLY A 21 -2.87 28.43 -2.69
CA GLY A 21 -3.64 27.25 -2.27
C GLY A 21 -3.45 26.01 -3.14
N PHE A 22 -2.64 26.09 -4.21
CA PHE A 22 -2.29 24.96 -5.05
C PHE A 22 -0.88 24.46 -4.73
N HIS A 23 -0.75 23.14 -4.70
CA HIS A 23 0.53 22.46 -4.59
C HIS A 23 0.79 21.58 -5.81
N TYR A 24 0.16 21.90 -6.94
CA TYR A 24 0.25 21.20 -8.23
C TYR A 24 -0.08 22.18 -9.36
N LYS A 25 0.34 21.87 -10.59
CA LYS A 25 -0.07 22.61 -11.80
C LYS A 25 -1.56 22.34 -12.08
N PRO A 26 -2.46 23.32 -11.93
CA PRO A 26 -3.87 23.10 -12.23
C PRO A 26 -4.10 23.12 -13.74
N THR A 27 -5.00 22.27 -14.23
CA THR A 27 -5.52 22.36 -15.62
C THR A 27 -6.55 23.48 -15.76
N THR A 28 -7.24 23.82 -14.66
CA THR A 28 -8.11 24.99 -14.51
C THR A 28 -8.07 25.43 -13.05
N ILE A 29 -8.15 26.73 -12.81
CA ILE A 29 -8.16 27.30 -11.45
C ILE A 29 -9.39 26.87 -10.63
N LEU A 30 -10.46 26.38 -11.26
CA LEU A 30 -11.66 25.90 -10.57
C LEU A 30 -11.48 24.49 -9.97
N LYS A 31 -10.54 23.69 -10.50
CA LYS A 31 -10.21 22.35 -9.99
C LYS A 31 -9.26 22.45 -8.80
N THR A 32 -9.77 23.04 -7.73
CA THR A 32 -9.09 23.20 -6.44
C THR A 32 -8.93 21.86 -5.73
N ARG A 33 -8.15 21.83 -4.64
CA ARG A 33 -8.10 20.65 -3.76
C ARG A 33 -9.49 20.25 -3.24
N THR A 34 -10.37 21.22 -2.95
CA THR A 34 -11.75 20.95 -2.52
C THR A 34 -12.58 20.27 -3.61
N PHE A 35 -12.38 20.62 -4.89
CA PHE A 35 -13.00 19.91 -6.01
C PHE A 35 -12.61 18.42 -6.00
N TYR A 36 -11.32 18.13 -5.91
CA TYR A 36 -10.82 16.76 -5.92
C TYR A 36 -11.24 15.96 -4.67
N GLU A 37 -11.28 16.61 -3.51
CA GLU A 37 -11.78 16.02 -2.27
C GLU A 37 -13.27 15.67 -2.39
N LEU A 38 -14.06 16.59 -2.96
CA LEU A 38 -15.48 16.38 -3.21
C LEU A 38 -15.72 15.19 -4.15
N ILE A 39 -14.90 14.98 -5.18
CA ILE A 39 -15.00 13.78 -6.03
C ILE A 39 -14.99 12.51 -5.20
N LEU A 40 -14.02 12.36 -4.30
CA LEU A 40 -13.85 11.12 -3.55
C LEU A 40 -14.92 10.95 -2.45
N VAL A 41 -15.33 12.04 -1.81
CA VAL A 41 -16.33 12.02 -0.72
C VAL A 41 -17.75 11.88 -1.25
N ASP A 42 -18.14 12.68 -2.25
CA ASP A 42 -19.49 12.68 -2.84
C ASP A 42 -19.84 11.33 -3.49
N SER A 43 -18.83 10.66 -4.05
CA SER A 43 -18.97 9.31 -4.62
C SER A 43 -18.82 8.18 -3.61
N ASN A 44 -18.73 8.48 -2.30
CA ASN A 44 -18.57 7.54 -1.20
C ASN A 44 -17.38 6.57 -1.39
N LEU A 45 -16.29 7.05 -2.01
CA LEU A 45 -15.08 6.27 -2.22
C LEU A 45 -14.11 6.38 -1.05
N VAL A 46 -14.14 7.52 -0.36
CA VAL A 46 -13.35 7.75 0.85
C VAL A 46 -14.19 8.49 1.89
N SER A 47 -13.77 8.39 3.15
CA SER A 47 -14.23 9.27 4.24
C SER A 47 -13.04 10.09 4.73
N ILE A 48 -13.15 11.42 4.65
CA ILE A 48 -12.09 12.35 5.05
C ILE A 48 -12.52 13.15 6.28
N LYS A 49 -11.61 13.33 7.24
CA LYS A 49 -11.79 14.25 8.36
C LYS A 49 -10.54 15.08 8.56
N HIS A 50 -10.71 16.40 8.57
CA HIS A 50 -9.63 17.34 8.87
C HIS A 50 -9.63 17.71 10.35
N PHE A 51 -8.44 17.80 10.93
CA PHE A 51 -8.22 18.23 12.30
C PHE A 51 -7.46 19.55 12.28
N LYS A 52 -8.02 20.55 12.96
CA LYS A 52 -7.53 21.93 12.95
C LYS A 52 -6.70 22.22 14.18
N ASP A 53 -5.77 23.17 14.06
CA ASP A 53 -5.02 23.69 15.20
C ASP A 53 -6.00 24.38 16.17
N PRO A 54 -5.97 24.06 17.49
CA PRO A 54 -6.85 24.69 18.46
C PRO A 54 -6.68 26.22 18.55
N LYS A 55 -5.50 26.74 18.20
CA LYS A 55 -5.17 28.17 18.21
C LYS A 55 -5.41 28.85 16.85
N ASP A 56 -5.45 28.07 15.77
CA ASP A 56 -5.66 28.57 14.41
C ASP A 56 -6.56 27.61 13.61
N GLN A 57 -7.86 27.92 13.59
CA GLN A 57 -8.85 27.10 12.88
C GLN A 57 -8.74 27.15 11.35
N THR A 58 -7.85 27.98 10.78
CA THR A 58 -7.55 27.97 9.35
C THR A 58 -6.51 26.90 9.00
N LEU A 59 -5.77 26.41 10.00
CA LEU A 59 -4.68 25.48 9.82
C LEU A 59 -5.10 24.04 10.10
N ASN A 60 -5.22 23.23 9.06
CA ASN A 60 -5.32 21.78 9.21
C ASN A 60 -3.96 21.23 9.68
N THR A 61 -3.89 20.71 10.90
CA THR A 61 -2.68 20.09 11.44
C THR A 61 -2.43 18.72 10.84
N HIS A 62 -3.48 17.92 10.72
CA HIS A 62 -3.45 16.59 10.15
C HIS A 62 -4.84 16.23 9.62
N SER A 63 -4.93 15.16 8.85
CA SER A 63 -6.18 14.69 8.29
C SER A 63 -6.21 13.17 8.27
N THR A 64 -7.39 12.61 8.41
CA THR A 64 -7.59 11.17 8.30
C THR A 64 -8.33 10.88 7.00
N ILE A 65 -7.97 9.79 6.34
CA ILE A 65 -8.66 9.30 5.16
C ILE A 65 -8.86 7.78 5.25
N GLN A 66 -10.13 7.38 5.25
CA GLN A 66 -10.51 5.97 5.14
C GLN A 66 -10.84 5.66 3.69
N ILE A 67 -10.12 4.72 3.08
CA ILE A 67 -10.38 4.24 1.73
C ILE A 67 -11.54 3.24 1.78
N LEU A 68 -12.71 3.61 1.26
CA LEU A 68 -13.92 2.78 1.27
C LEU A 68 -14.02 1.91 0.01
N LYS A 69 -13.59 2.45 -1.14
CA LYS A 69 -13.62 1.77 -2.44
C LYS A 69 -12.66 2.44 -3.42
N VAL A 70 -12.11 1.65 -4.33
CA VAL A 70 -11.36 2.16 -5.50
C VAL A 70 -12.10 1.74 -6.76
N LEU A 71 -12.46 2.71 -7.61
CA LEU A 71 -13.14 2.44 -8.88
C LEU A 71 -12.16 1.98 -9.95
N GLN A 72 -12.52 0.89 -10.63
CA GLN A 72 -11.94 0.51 -11.91
C GLN A 72 -12.64 1.28 -13.04
N PRO A 73 -11.96 1.51 -14.19
CA PRO A 73 -12.54 2.23 -15.33
C PRO A 73 -13.91 1.69 -15.75
N ARG A 74 -14.06 0.36 -15.81
CA ARG A 74 -15.33 -0.32 -16.17
C ARG A 74 -16.51 0.01 -15.25
N HIS A 75 -16.25 0.40 -14.00
CA HIS A 75 -17.28 0.79 -13.03
C HIS A 75 -17.57 2.30 -13.06
N PHE A 76 -16.80 3.08 -13.82
CA PHE A 76 -17.08 4.50 -14.00
C PHE A 76 -18.22 4.71 -15.00
N GLY A 77 -18.17 4.02 -16.13
CA GLY A 77 -19.16 4.11 -17.20
C GLY A 77 -18.57 3.62 -18.53
N SER A 78 -19.39 3.57 -19.57
CA SER A 78 -18.94 3.18 -20.92
C SER A 78 -18.05 4.25 -21.58
N ASP A 79 -18.21 5.51 -21.18
CA ASP A 79 -17.41 6.64 -21.65
C ASP A 79 -16.73 7.31 -20.45
N LEU A 80 -15.39 7.23 -20.41
CA LEU A 80 -14.56 7.79 -19.34
C LEU A 80 -14.49 9.32 -19.39
N ASN A 81 -14.78 9.92 -20.54
CA ASN A 81 -14.78 11.37 -20.74
C ASN A 81 -16.15 11.99 -20.44
N LYS A 82 -17.21 11.18 -20.34
CA LYS A 82 -18.53 11.64 -19.93
C LYS A 82 -18.50 12.06 -18.46
N GLY A 83 -18.75 13.35 -18.21
CA GLY A 83 -18.79 13.89 -16.86
C GLY A 83 -19.92 13.31 -16.02
N LYS A 84 -19.63 13.02 -14.75
CA LYS A 84 -20.60 12.77 -13.69
C LYS A 84 -20.85 14.05 -12.92
N ARG A 85 -22.10 14.30 -12.54
CA ARG A 85 -22.47 15.46 -11.71
C ARG A 85 -22.28 15.14 -10.23
N PHE A 86 -21.88 16.14 -9.46
CA PHE A 86 -21.90 16.05 -8.01
C PHE A 86 -23.34 16.00 -7.48
N SER A 87 -23.53 15.40 -6.30
CA SER A 87 -24.82 15.42 -5.61
C SER A 87 -25.13 16.78 -4.97
N VAL A 88 -24.10 17.59 -4.73
CA VAL A 88 -24.18 18.95 -4.20
C VAL A 88 -23.81 19.99 -5.26
N PRO A 89 -24.34 21.23 -5.18
CA PRO A 89 -23.90 22.32 -6.06
C PRO A 89 -22.40 22.61 -5.89
N PHE A 90 -21.67 22.58 -6.99
CA PHE A 90 -20.24 22.90 -7.04
C PHE A 90 -19.88 23.45 -8.43
N ASP A 91 -18.78 24.19 -8.54
CA ASP A 91 -18.22 24.65 -9.83
C ASP A 91 -16.77 24.15 -9.97
N PRO A 92 -16.46 23.27 -10.94
CA PRO A 92 -17.34 22.74 -11.97
C PRO A 92 -18.42 21.79 -11.40
N VAL A 93 -19.58 21.72 -12.08
CA VAL A 93 -20.74 20.92 -11.65
C VAL A 93 -20.53 19.40 -11.66
N GLY A 94 -19.39 18.95 -12.16
CA GLY A 94 -19.09 17.54 -12.34
C GLY A 94 -17.65 17.27 -12.70
N TYR A 95 -17.34 15.99 -12.89
CA TYR A 95 -15.99 15.47 -13.05
C TYR A 95 -15.97 14.27 -14.00
N THR A 96 -14.86 14.09 -14.72
CA THR A 96 -14.62 12.93 -15.58
C THR A 96 -13.92 11.79 -14.83
N TYR A 97 -13.69 10.65 -15.49
CA TYR A 97 -12.88 9.58 -14.90
C TYR A 97 -11.44 10.04 -14.61
N TRP A 98 -10.88 10.88 -15.49
CA TRP A 98 -9.52 11.39 -15.35
C TRP A 98 -9.39 12.34 -14.16
N ASP A 99 -10.42 13.16 -13.92
CA ASP A 99 -10.50 13.98 -12.71
C ASP A 99 -10.55 13.14 -11.44
N TYR A 100 -11.24 12.00 -11.49
CA TYR A 100 -11.26 11.03 -10.39
C TYR A 100 -9.88 10.38 -10.15
N VAL A 101 -9.16 10.00 -11.21
CA VAL A 101 -7.80 9.46 -11.09
C VAL A 101 -6.87 10.53 -10.49
N ASP A 102 -6.93 11.76 -10.99
CA ASP A 102 -6.17 12.89 -10.46
C ASP A 102 -6.49 13.16 -8.99
N ALA A 103 -7.75 13.00 -8.57
CA ALA A 103 -8.18 13.28 -7.20
C ALA A 103 -7.36 12.51 -6.16
N TRP A 104 -7.00 11.25 -6.45
CA TRP A 104 -6.18 10.43 -5.57
C TRP A 104 -4.80 11.02 -5.29
N THR A 105 -4.21 11.78 -6.21
CA THR A 105 -2.94 12.47 -5.95
C THR A 105 -3.17 13.88 -5.40
N LYS A 106 -4.11 14.63 -5.98
CA LYS A 106 -4.31 16.06 -5.68
C LYS A 106 -4.87 16.31 -4.28
N VAL A 107 -5.64 15.38 -3.72
CA VAL A 107 -6.08 15.43 -2.31
C VAL A 107 -4.89 15.32 -1.37
N PHE A 108 -3.97 14.40 -1.63
CA PHE A 108 -2.82 14.15 -0.75
C PHE A 108 -1.74 15.24 -0.83
N TRP A 109 -1.75 16.04 -1.90
CA TRP A 109 -0.97 17.28 -1.98
C TRP A 109 -1.50 18.43 -1.12
N HIS A 110 -2.54 18.20 -0.31
CA HIS A 110 -2.87 19.16 0.72
C HIS A 110 -1.67 19.38 1.64
N GLN A 111 -1.42 20.65 1.93
CA GLN A 111 -0.38 21.08 2.86
C GLN A 111 -0.88 22.33 3.57
N ASN A 112 -0.42 22.54 4.81
CA ASN A 112 -0.71 23.76 5.56
C ASN A 112 0.39 24.80 5.35
N THR A 113 0.13 26.04 5.77
CA THR A 113 1.07 27.17 5.63
C THR A 113 2.39 26.97 6.39
N ARG A 114 2.43 26.00 7.32
CA ARG A 114 3.62 25.63 8.10
C ARG A 114 4.40 24.46 7.49
N PHE A 115 3.92 23.87 6.39
CA PHE A 115 4.50 22.67 5.76
C PHE A 115 4.66 21.47 6.71
N LYS A 116 3.68 21.28 7.61
CA LYS A 116 3.67 20.23 8.64
C LYS A 116 2.38 19.41 8.66
N HIS A 117 1.60 19.44 7.59
CA HIS A 117 0.42 18.60 7.45
C HIS A 117 0.82 17.13 7.24
N SER A 118 0.04 16.22 7.82
CA SER A 118 0.14 14.79 7.60
C SER A 118 -1.23 14.14 7.42
N TRP A 119 -1.23 13.00 6.73
CA TRP A 119 -2.39 12.14 6.48
C TRP A 119 -2.25 10.84 7.27
N LEU A 120 -3.25 10.48 8.06
CA LEU A 120 -3.44 9.11 8.53
C LEU A 120 -4.32 8.38 7.51
N ILE A 121 -3.75 7.37 6.86
CA ILE A 121 -4.36 6.60 5.77
C ILE A 121 -4.68 5.20 6.27
N TYR A 122 -5.87 4.70 5.96
CA TYR A 122 -6.25 3.34 6.29
C TYR A 122 -7.38 2.83 5.39
N PHE A 123 -7.45 1.50 5.26
CA PHE A 123 -8.52 0.84 4.52
C PHE A 123 -9.72 0.56 5.42
N LYS A 124 -10.90 0.46 4.82
CA LYS A 124 -12.10 -0.06 5.47
C LYS A 124 -11.97 -1.56 5.70
N THR A 125 -12.32 -2.03 6.89
CA THR A 125 -12.36 -3.46 7.21
C THR A 125 -13.41 -4.19 6.36
N ASN A 126 -13.24 -5.51 6.20
CA ASN A 126 -14.21 -6.39 5.53
C ASN A 126 -14.63 -5.92 4.14
N THR A 127 -13.69 -5.35 3.38
CA THR A 127 -13.94 -4.76 2.07
C THR A 127 -13.07 -5.41 1.02
N ILE A 128 -13.67 -5.82 -0.09
CA ILE A 128 -12.93 -6.36 -1.24
C ILE A 128 -12.55 -5.21 -2.16
N TYR A 129 -11.25 -4.99 -2.30
CA TYR A 129 -10.69 -3.97 -3.19
C TYR A 129 -10.28 -4.57 -4.53
N ASN A 130 -10.62 -3.84 -5.60
CA ASN A 130 -10.21 -4.16 -6.96
C ASN A 130 -9.35 -3.01 -7.49
N PHE A 131 -8.03 -3.09 -7.26
CA PHE A 131 -7.11 -2.00 -7.59
C PHE A 131 -6.86 -1.91 -9.11
N PRO A 132 -7.10 -0.74 -9.73
CA PRO A 132 -6.65 -0.47 -11.10
C PRO A 132 -5.15 -0.14 -11.13
N ASN A 133 -4.51 -0.26 -12.30
CA ASN A 133 -3.06 -0.06 -12.44
C ASN A 133 -2.56 1.30 -11.97
N TRP A 134 -3.31 2.39 -12.23
CA TRP A 134 -2.91 3.72 -11.75
C TRP A 134 -2.90 3.82 -10.22
N PHE A 135 -3.68 2.98 -9.52
CA PHE A 135 -3.65 2.93 -8.06
C PHE A 135 -2.39 2.24 -7.55
N LEU A 136 -1.79 1.34 -8.34
CA LEU A 136 -0.50 0.74 -8.01
C LEU A 136 0.60 1.81 -8.05
N GLN A 137 0.60 2.66 -9.07
CA GLN A 137 1.52 3.81 -9.13
C GLN A 137 1.28 4.82 -7.99
N TRP A 138 0.03 4.98 -7.57
CA TRP A 138 -0.28 5.75 -6.38
C TRP A 138 0.28 5.07 -5.12
N TRP A 139 0.11 3.75 -5.00
CA TRP A 139 0.63 2.98 -3.88
C TRP A 139 2.15 3.07 -3.78
N ASP A 140 2.87 3.01 -4.89
CA ASP A 140 4.33 3.10 -4.92
C ASP A 140 4.87 4.41 -4.32
N PHE A 141 4.08 5.49 -4.30
CA PHE A 141 4.51 6.78 -3.73
C PHE A 141 3.87 7.15 -2.39
N PHE A 142 2.61 6.78 -2.19
CA PHE A 142 1.83 7.17 -1.01
C PHE A 142 1.68 6.02 -0.01
N GLY A 143 1.98 4.80 -0.43
CA GLY A 143 1.98 3.60 0.41
C GLY A 143 3.10 3.63 1.43
N PRO A 144 3.07 2.72 2.42
CA PRO A 144 4.12 2.56 3.40
C PRO A 144 5.22 1.62 2.89
N ILE A 145 6.41 1.74 3.48
CA ILE A 145 7.56 0.87 3.18
C ILE A 145 7.82 -0.12 4.32
N PRO A 146 8.33 -1.34 4.05
CA PRO A 146 8.55 -2.38 5.06
C PRO A 146 9.37 -1.97 6.27
N GLU A 147 10.29 -1.01 6.11
CA GLU A 147 11.21 -0.48 7.12
C GLU A 147 10.46 0.18 8.29
N ILE A 148 9.23 0.63 8.06
CA ILE A 148 8.44 1.27 9.12
C ILE A 148 7.66 0.25 9.95
N PHE A 149 7.59 -1.02 9.54
CA PHE A 149 6.70 -2.00 10.16
C PHE A 149 7.23 -2.41 11.54
N PRO A 150 6.38 -2.47 12.59
CA PRO A 150 6.78 -3.09 13.84
C PRO A 150 7.02 -4.58 13.64
N GLU A 151 7.86 -5.18 14.49
CA GLU A 151 8.32 -6.57 14.37
C GLU A 151 7.18 -7.57 14.13
N THR A 152 6.09 -7.49 14.92
CA THR A 152 4.91 -8.37 14.75
C THR A 152 4.30 -8.29 13.35
N VAL A 153 4.19 -7.10 12.79
CA VAL A 153 3.62 -6.85 11.46
C VAL A 153 4.60 -7.30 10.38
N GLN A 154 5.90 -7.13 10.60
CA GLN A 154 6.95 -7.62 9.70
C GLN A 154 6.98 -9.15 9.62
N GLN A 155 6.80 -9.84 10.76
CA GLN A 155 6.66 -11.30 10.82
C GLN A 155 5.40 -11.76 10.07
N GLY A 156 4.25 -11.12 10.34
CA GLY A 156 3.01 -11.38 9.62
C GLY A 156 3.14 -11.17 8.12
N PHE A 157 3.73 -10.05 7.70
CA PHE A 157 3.95 -9.73 6.29
C PHE A 157 4.89 -10.73 5.61
N SER A 158 5.94 -11.17 6.32
CA SER A 158 6.87 -12.19 5.82
C SER A 158 6.17 -13.53 5.58
N GLN A 159 5.29 -13.96 6.49
CA GLN A 159 4.45 -15.14 6.27
C GLN A 159 3.48 -14.93 5.12
N PHE A 160 2.84 -13.76 5.05
CA PHE A 160 1.90 -13.42 3.99
C PHE A 160 2.57 -13.51 2.62
N LYS A 161 3.73 -12.87 2.45
CA LYS A 161 4.49 -12.88 1.20
C LYS A 161 4.92 -14.29 0.77
N LYS A 162 5.22 -15.18 1.71
CA LYS A 162 5.55 -16.60 1.41
C LYS A 162 4.33 -17.38 0.89
N GLN A 163 3.16 -17.12 1.45
CA GLN A 163 1.92 -17.84 1.16
C GLN A 163 1.11 -17.21 0.02
N HIS A 164 1.31 -15.94 -0.29
CA HIS A 164 0.55 -15.22 -1.31
C HIS A 164 0.97 -15.63 -2.73
N ASN A 165 -0.02 -15.85 -3.61
CA ASN A 165 0.22 -16.13 -5.03
C ASN A 165 0.58 -14.85 -5.81
N SER A 166 1.80 -14.35 -5.64
CA SER A 166 2.29 -13.14 -6.33
C SER A 166 2.47 -13.31 -7.85
N GLN A 167 2.48 -14.55 -8.37
CA GLN A 167 2.66 -14.78 -9.81
C GLN A 167 1.36 -14.53 -10.58
N GLU A 168 0.23 -14.92 -10.01
CA GLU A 168 -1.10 -14.67 -10.59
C GLU A 168 -1.67 -13.32 -10.16
N SER A 169 -1.31 -12.86 -8.95
CA SER A 169 -1.74 -11.57 -8.44
C SER A 169 -0.91 -10.44 -9.08
N ARG A 170 -1.57 -9.59 -9.87
CA ARG A 170 -0.99 -8.31 -10.34
C ARG A 170 -0.89 -7.26 -9.24
N ILE A 171 -1.36 -7.56 -8.02
CA ILE A 171 -1.39 -6.64 -6.90
C ILE A 171 -0.14 -6.91 -6.04
N PRO A 172 0.66 -5.88 -5.73
CA PRO A 172 1.77 -6.00 -4.79
C PRO A 172 1.34 -6.62 -3.46
N ALA A 173 2.18 -7.50 -2.92
CA ALA A 173 1.83 -8.30 -1.74
C ALA A 173 1.59 -7.42 -0.50
N ASP A 174 2.34 -6.34 -0.36
CA ASP A 174 2.20 -5.30 0.66
C ASP A 174 0.88 -4.54 0.53
N LEU A 175 0.49 -4.08 -0.66
CA LEU A 175 -0.82 -3.47 -0.88
C LEU A 175 -1.95 -4.44 -0.52
N LYS A 176 -1.84 -5.70 -0.96
CA LYS A 176 -2.83 -6.72 -0.64
C LYS A 176 -2.88 -6.98 0.87
N TYR A 177 -1.75 -7.02 1.54
CA TYR A 177 -1.65 -7.19 2.98
C TYR A 177 -2.31 -6.02 3.73
N PHE A 178 -1.92 -4.77 3.43
CA PHE A 178 -2.47 -3.58 4.07
C PHE A 178 -3.98 -3.44 3.90
N SER A 179 -4.47 -3.71 2.69
CA SER A 179 -5.91 -3.66 2.41
C SER A 179 -6.70 -4.80 3.07
N SER A 180 -6.10 -5.98 3.23
CA SER A 180 -6.76 -7.15 3.83
C SER A 180 -6.87 -7.05 5.36
N PHE A 181 -5.83 -6.52 6.01
CA PHE A 181 -5.78 -6.37 7.47
C PHE A 181 -6.18 -4.95 7.94
N ALA A 182 -6.63 -4.09 7.01
CA ALA A 182 -7.01 -2.71 7.27
C ALA A 182 -5.94 -1.90 8.03
N LEU A 183 -4.67 -2.12 7.67
CA LEU A 183 -3.53 -1.48 8.30
C LEU A 183 -3.54 0.03 8.03
N SER A 184 -2.94 0.76 8.97
CA SER A 184 -2.91 2.22 8.96
C SER A 184 -1.49 2.75 8.99
N TRP A 185 -1.21 3.80 8.22
CA TRP A 185 0.07 4.49 8.23
C TRP A 185 -0.12 5.99 8.12
N ILE A 186 0.91 6.74 8.52
CA ILE A 186 0.98 8.18 8.36
C ILE A 186 1.82 8.48 7.13
N PHE A 187 1.30 9.34 6.26
CA PHE A 187 2.00 9.91 5.12
C PHE A 187 2.13 11.43 5.32
N SER A 188 3.28 11.98 4.97
CA SER A 188 3.49 13.42 4.84
C SER A 188 4.50 13.68 3.74
N TRP A 189 4.63 14.93 3.30
CA TRP A 189 5.62 15.28 2.28
C TRP A 189 6.10 16.71 2.45
N GLN A 190 7.30 16.99 1.96
CA GLN A 190 7.87 18.34 1.91
C GLN A 190 8.51 18.62 0.56
N TYR A 191 8.69 19.90 0.24
CA TYR A 191 9.45 20.29 -0.94
C TYR A 191 10.95 20.20 -0.67
N ARG A 192 11.68 19.55 -1.57
CA ARG A 192 13.14 19.51 -1.59
C ARG A 192 13.64 19.78 -3.00
N TYR A 193 14.89 20.20 -3.11
CA TYR A 193 15.58 20.27 -4.40
C TYR A 193 16.26 18.93 -4.67
N SER A 194 16.18 18.46 -5.92
CA SER A 194 16.96 17.31 -6.38
C SER A 194 18.45 17.58 -6.20
N LYS A 195 19.23 16.56 -5.82
CA LYS A 195 20.69 16.64 -5.92
C LYS A 195 21.06 16.77 -7.40
N THR A 196 21.53 17.94 -7.84
CA THR A 196 22.02 18.15 -9.21
C THR A 196 23.49 17.82 -9.30
N GLU A 197 23.86 16.89 -10.16
CA GLU A 197 25.27 16.61 -10.48
C GLU A 197 25.89 17.71 -11.36
N LYS A 198 25.07 18.40 -12.17
CA LYS A 198 25.52 19.40 -13.14
C LYS A 198 25.44 20.81 -12.55
N THR A 199 26.58 21.51 -12.45
CA THR A 199 26.71 22.85 -11.84
C THR A 199 25.95 23.95 -12.57
N ASN A 200 25.61 23.76 -13.85
CA ASN A 200 25.03 24.80 -14.70
C ASN A 200 23.51 24.71 -14.83
N GLN A 201 22.84 23.84 -14.07
CA GLN A 201 21.39 23.66 -14.11
C GLN A 201 20.78 23.97 -12.75
N TYR A 202 19.67 24.70 -12.75
CA TYR A 202 18.88 24.88 -11.54
C TYR A 202 18.30 23.53 -11.09
N PRO A 203 18.34 23.22 -9.78
CA PRO A 203 17.83 21.95 -9.31
C PRO A 203 16.32 21.83 -9.54
N SER A 204 15.90 20.61 -9.84
CA SER A 204 14.49 20.30 -9.98
C SER A 204 13.83 20.35 -8.61
N LEU A 205 12.69 21.01 -8.51
CA LEU A 205 11.87 20.96 -7.32
C LEU A 205 11.18 19.60 -7.25
N GLN A 206 11.23 18.96 -6.10
CA GLN A 206 10.67 17.63 -5.87
C GLN A 206 9.77 17.64 -4.63
N ARG A 207 8.82 16.71 -4.59
CA ARG A 207 8.16 16.31 -3.35
C ARG A 207 8.87 15.09 -2.81
N HIS A 208 9.32 15.20 -1.58
CA HIS A 208 9.91 14.10 -0.85
C HIS A 208 8.87 13.58 0.14
N ALA A 209 8.55 12.30 0.04
CA ALA A 209 7.59 11.62 0.89
C ALA A 209 8.24 11.23 2.22
N PHE A 210 7.43 11.17 3.27
CA PHE A 210 7.80 10.60 4.55
C PHE A 210 6.65 9.72 5.02
N VAL A 211 6.98 8.50 5.42
CA VAL A 211 6.01 7.53 5.93
C VAL A 211 6.39 7.08 7.33
N LYS A 212 5.37 6.88 8.17
CA LYS A 212 5.53 6.42 9.53
C LYS A 212 4.41 5.46 9.91
N TRP A 213 4.77 4.40 10.64
CA TRP A 213 3.77 3.51 11.20
C TRP A 213 2.83 4.23 12.17
N TRP A 214 1.54 3.91 12.11
CA TRP A 214 0.60 4.41 13.08
C TRP A 214 0.68 3.58 14.36
N THR A 215 1.41 4.09 15.36
CA THR A 215 1.71 3.35 16.61
C THR A 215 0.49 3.00 17.45
N GLN A 216 -0.66 3.67 17.24
CA GLN A 216 -1.91 3.32 17.91
C GLN A 216 -2.67 2.19 17.20
N PHE A 217 -2.16 1.69 16.06
CA PHE A 217 -2.70 0.50 15.42
C PHE A 217 -2.35 -0.75 16.23
N ASP A 218 -3.35 -1.59 16.46
CA ASP A 218 -3.19 -2.88 17.13
C ASP A 218 -2.50 -3.89 16.18
N SER A 219 -1.18 -4.02 16.33
CA SER A 219 -0.33 -4.88 15.50
C SER A 219 -0.69 -6.37 15.59
N SER A 220 -1.35 -6.82 16.65
CA SER A 220 -1.80 -8.21 16.78
C SER A 220 -2.80 -8.62 15.69
N LYS A 221 -3.49 -7.66 15.07
CA LYS A 221 -4.43 -7.91 13.96
C LYS A 221 -3.77 -8.35 12.66
N ALA A 222 -2.46 -8.19 12.56
CA ALA A 222 -1.65 -8.53 11.40
C ALA A 222 -0.44 -9.38 11.82
N ASP A 223 -0.62 -10.22 12.82
CA ASP A 223 0.40 -11.18 13.23
C ASP A 223 0.37 -12.45 12.34
N PRO A 224 1.38 -13.34 12.45
CA PRO A 224 1.43 -14.61 11.74
C PRO A 224 0.18 -15.50 11.86
N GLU A 225 -0.48 -15.53 13.02
CA GLU A 225 -1.69 -16.34 13.23
C GLU A 225 -2.90 -15.74 12.52
N GLN A 226 -3.06 -14.42 12.54
CA GLN A 226 -4.09 -13.73 11.77
C GLN A 226 -3.90 -13.94 10.27
N VAL A 227 -2.65 -13.94 9.79
CA VAL A 227 -2.34 -14.26 8.38
C VAL A 227 -2.78 -15.67 8.02
N LYS A 228 -2.50 -16.64 8.88
CA LYS A 228 -2.92 -18.03 8.67
C LYS A 228 -4.44 -18.16 8.61
N LEU A 229 -5.17 -17.53 9.53
CA LEU A 229 -6.64 -17.50 9.53
C LEU A 229 -7.20 -16.81 8.28
N TRP A 230 -6.55 -15.76 7.81
CA TRP A 230 -6.95 -15.05 6.59
C TRP A 230 -6.84 -15.95 5.36
N PHE A 231 -5.76 -16.70 5.18
CA PHE A 231 -5.63 -17.63 4.05
C PHE A 231 -6.60 -18.82 4.13
N GLN A 232 -7.00 -19.25 5.33
CA GLN A 232 -8.05 -20.26 5.47
C GLN A 232 -9.41 -19.78 4.94
N SER A 233 -9.69 -18.48 5.08
CA SER A 233 -10.92 -17.85 4.57
C SER A 233 -10.81 -17.40 3.11
N HIS A 234 -9.60 -17.26 2.58
CA HIS A 234 -9.34 -16.82 1.21
C HIS A 234 -8.33 -17.72 0.48
N PRO A 235 -8.66 -19.01 0.29
CA PRO A 235 -7.76 -19.99 -0.33
C PRO A 235 -7.40 -19.63 -1.78
N GLU A 236 -8.19 -18.80 -2.47
CA GLU A 236 -7.92 -18.34 -3.83
C GLU A 236 -6.66 -17.47 -3.96
N PHE A 237 -6.19 -16.86 -2.86
CA PHE A 237 -4.94 -16.09 -2.86
C PHE A 237 -3.73 -16.92 -2.41
N LEU A 238 -3.95 -18.17 -2.00
CA LEU A 238 -2.88 -19.05 -1.56
C LEU A 238 -2.07 -19.49 -2.78
N LYS A 239 -0.75 -19.36 -2.68
CA LYS A 239 0.19 -19.89 -3.66
C LYS A 239 0.00 -21.39 -3.77
N ALA A 240 -0.12 -21.90 -5.00
CA ALA A 240 -0.11 -23.33 -5.24
C ALA A 240 1.14 -23.95 -4.61
N ALA A 241 0.97 -25.10 -3.95
CA ALA A 241 2.09 -25.86 -3.42
C ALA A 241 3.10 -26.09 -4.56
N ASP A 242 4.40 -25.94 -4.26
CA ASP A 242 5.43 -26.32 -5.21
C ASP A 242 5.29 -27.84 -5.54
N PRO A 243 5.85 -28.32 -6.66
CA PRO A 243 5.66 -29.70 -7.08
C PRO A 243 6.04 -30.72 -6.02
N GLU A 244 7.11 -30.47 -5.25
CA GLU A 244 7.59 -31.36 -4.19
C GLU A 244 6.58 -31.41 -3.03
N THR A 245 6.13 -30.24 -2.58
CA THR A 245 5.05 -30.13 -1.57
C THR A 245 3.75 -30.75 -2.06
N SER A 246 3.43 -30.63 -3.36
CA SER A 246 2.23 -31.24 -3.95
C SER A 246 2.30 -32.77 -3.96
N VAL A 247 3.46 -33.35 -4.28
CA VAL A 247 3.70 -34.79 -4.20
C VAL A 247 3.52 -35.26 -2.75
N PHE A 248 4.14 -34.56 -1.79
CA PHE A 248 3.99 -34.87 -0.38
C PHE A 248 2.53 -34.77 0.10
N LEU A 249 1.79 -33.72 -0.30
CA LEU A 249 0.39 -33.56 0.08
C LEU A 249 -0.50 -34.65 -0.53
N ASN A 250 -0.24 -35.04 -1.78
CA ASN A 250 -0.94 -36.14 -2.42
C ASN A 250 -0.65 -37.47 -1.71
N GLN A 251 0.62 -37.78 -1.42
CA GLN A 251 1.00 -38.95 -0.63
C GLN A 251 0.31 -38.94 0.74
N LYS A 252 0.37 -37.82 1.46
CA LYS A 252 -0.31 -37.63 2.76
C LYS A 252 -1.81 -37.90 2.66
N SER A 253 -2.48 -37.42 1.61
CA SER A 253 -3.90 -37.63 1.41
C SER A 253 -4.23 -39.11 1.15
N HIS A 254 -3.41 -39.81 0.35
CA HIS A 254 -3.54 -41.24 0.11
C HIS A 254 -3.35 -42.05 1.38
N LEU A 255 -2.33 -41.72 2.19
CA LEU A 255 -2.08 -42.37 3.47
C LEU A 255 -3.23 -42.15 4.45
N ALA A 256 -3.76 -40.92 4.54
CA ALA A 256 -4.91 -40.61 5.39
C ALA A 256 -6.16 -41.39 4.96
N ALA A 257 -6.44 -41.47 3.66
CA ALA A 257 -7.57 -42.24 3.14
C ALA A 257 -7.40 -43.75 3.38
N PHE A 258 -6.19 -44.28 3.18
CA PHE A 258 -5.86 -45.68 3.44
C PHE A 258 -6.06 -46.05 4.93
N LEU A 259 -5.58 -45.20 5.84
CA LEU A 259 -5.77 -45.38 7.27
C LEU A 259 -7.24 -45.26 7.68
N ALA A 260 -7.97 -44.29 7.14
CA ALA A 260 -9.39 -44.09 7.42
C ALA A 260 -10.27 -45.27 6.94
N GLY A 261 -9.83 -46.02 5.93
CA GLY A 261 -10.50 -47.24 5.45
C GLY A 261 -10.33 -48.46 6.37
N SER A 262 -9.57 -48.36 7.47
CA SER A 262 -9.30 -49.49 8.36
C SER A 262 -10.54 -49.81 9.22
N THR A 263 -11.16 -50.96 8.99
CA THR A 263 -12.42 -51.36 9.67
C THR A 263 -12.23 -51.99 11.05
N SER A 264 -10.99 -52.31 11.43
CA SER A 264 -10.67 -52.88 12.74
C SER A 264 -9.30 -52.40 13.24
N LYS A 265 -9.09 -52.50 14.55
CA LYS A 265 -7.82 -52.11 15.21
C LYS A 265 -6.63 -52.91 14.66
N GLU A 266 -6.83 -54.19 14.36
CA GLU A 266 -5.80 -55.08 13.82
C GLU A 266 -5.39 -54.67 12.39
N VAL A 267 -6.37 -54.35 11.54
CA VAL A 267 -6.14 -53.83 10.18
C VAL A 267 -5.42 -52.49 10.24
N LEU A 268 -5.84 -51.59 11.12
CA LEU A 268 -5.18 -50.29 11.31
C LEU A 268 -3.71 -50.45 11.73
N ALA A 269 -3.42 -51.35 12.66
CA ALA A 269 -2.04 -51.61 13.12
C ALA A 269 -1.16 -52.20 12.01
N LYS A 270 -1.72 -53.08 11.16
CA LYS A 270 -1.03 -53.62 9.99
C LYS A 270 -0.74 -52.51 8.96
N ASN A 271 -1.76 -51.73 8.63
CA ASN A 271 -1.66 -50.63 7.67
C ASN A 271 -0.61 -49.59 8.12
N LEU A 272 -0.58 -49.21 9.40
CA LEU A 272 0.43 -48.30 9.94
C LEU A 272 1.87 -48.82 9.77
N LYS A 273 2.10 -50.13 9.90
CA LYS A 273 3.43 -50.72 9.69
C LYS A 273 3.86 -50.64 8.22
N GLU A 274 2.95 -50.94 7.29
CA GLU A 274 3.23 -50.84 5.85
C GLU A 274 3.56 -49.38 5.46
N VAL A 275 2.80 -48.41 5.96
CA VAL A 275 3.05 -46.98 5.72
C VAL A 275 4.43 -46.53 6.22
N LEU A 276 4.82 -46.93 7.43
CA LEU A 276 6.15 -46.60 7.98
C LEU A 276 7.27 -47.17 7.12
N GLN A 277 7.11 -48.39 6.61
CA GLN A 277 8.12 -49.04 5.77
C GLN A 277 8.29 -48.33 4.42
N MET A 278 7.19 -47.83 3.83
CA MET A 278 7.25 -47.05 2.59
C MET A 278 8.00 -45.73 2.77
N LEU A 279 7.73 -45.00 3.85
CA LEU A 279 8.38 -43.70 4.11
C LEU A 279 9.90 -43.83 4.34
N GLN A 280 10.35 -44.90 5.00
CA GLN A 280 11.78 -45.15 5.23
C GLN A 280 12.56 -45.39 3.93
N GLN A 281 11.93 -45.96 2.90
CA GLN A 281 12.57 -46.16 1.59
C GLN A 281 12.74 -44.85 0.81
N GLU A 282 11.90 -43.84 1.07
CA GLU A 282 11.98 -42.54 0.39
C GLU A 282 13.01 -41.59 1.01
N GLU A 283 13.21 -41.62 2.35
CA GLU A 283 14.20 -40.76 3.03
C GLU A 283 15.65 -41.05 2.61
N GLU A 284 15.99 -42.32 2.32
CA GLU A 284 17.34 -42.70 1.89
C GLU A 284 17.74 -42.10 0.52
N ALA A 285 16.78 -41.59 -0.26
CA ALA A 285 17.03 -41.05 -1.60
C ALA A 285 17.32 -39.53 -1.64
N SER A 286 17.01 -38.74 -0.60
CA SER A 286 16.91 -37.26 -0.72
C SER A 286 17.98 -36.42 0.00
N SER A 287 18.93 -37.03 0.74
CA SER A 287 19.84 -36.35 1.67
C SER A 287 21.03 -35.55 1.07
N SER A 288 20.85 -34.70 0.04
CA SER A 288 21.95 -33.81 -0.39
C SER A 288 21.50 -32.39 -0.78
N LYS A 289 21.82 -31.43 0.10
CA LYS A 289 22.13 -29.98 -0.11
C LYS A 289 21.46 -29.08 0.92
N LYS A 290 22.26 -28.28 1.63
CA LYS A 290 21.94 -26.92 2.09
C LYS A 290 23.16 -26.27 2.77
N GLU A 291 23.40 -25.01 2.43
CA GLU A 291 24.49 -24.15 2.92
C GLU A 291 24.02 -22.69 2.97
N GLU A 292 24.61 -21.94 3.92
CA GLU A 292 25.06 -20.52 3.84
C GLU A 292 24.03 -19.35 3.75
N THR A 293 24.25 -18.10 4.22
CA THR A 293 25.16 -17.39 5.16
C THR A 293 24.60 -15.95 5.42
N SER A 294 25.05 -15.34 6.53
CA SER A 294 25.38 -13.91 6.84
C SER A 294 24.54 -12.67 6.41
N SER A 295 24.55 -11.66 7.30
CA SER A 295 24.86 -10.21 7.12
C SER A 295 24.22 -9.40 8.26
N ALA A 296 24.38 -8.07 8.41
CA ALA A 296 25.52 -7.18 8.67
C ALA A 296 24.94 -5.89 9.31
N GLU A 297 25.81 -5.02 9.82
CA GLU A 297 25.58 -3.88 10.73
C GLU A 297 24.97 -2.61 10.08
N GLU A 298 24.37 -1.72 10.89
CA GLU A 298 23.85 -0.40 10.49
C GLU A 298 24.15 0.69 11.56
N ASP A 299 24.37 1.92 11.08
CA ASP A 299 24.75 3.14 11.82
C ASP A 299 23.58 4.15 11.96
N GLU A 300 23.63 4.97 13.02
CA GLU A 300 22.54 5.81 13.56
C GLU A 300 22.44 7.25 12.98
N GLU A 301 21.21 7.71 12.70
CA GLU A 301 20.77 9.12 12.57
C GLU A 301 19.30 9.29 13.07
N ASP A 302 18.70 10.48 13.02
CA ASP A 302 17.46 10.86 13.74
C ASP A 302 16.16 10.11 13.30
N PRO A 303 15.45 9.43 14.22
CA PRO A 303 14.45 8.40 13.93
C PRO A 303 13.15 8.85 13.25
N PHE A 304 12.85 10.14 13.08
CA PHE A 304 11.66 10.54 12.31
C PHE A 304 11.91 10.62 10.80
N TYR A 305 13.14 10.88 10.38
CA TYR A 305 13.48 11.15 8.97
C TYR A 305 14.30 10.03 8.32
N GLN A 306 14.53 8.91 9.02
CA GLN A 306 15.31 7.76 8.53
C GLN A 306 14.64 6.95 7.43
N ASN A 307 13.30 7.01 7.33
CA ASN A 307 12.56 6.21 6.37
C ASN A 307 12.39 7.03 5.08
N GLU A 308 13.50 7.17 4.34
CA GLU A 308 13.54 7.82 3.03
C GLU A 308 12.72 6.97 2.04
N ASP A 309 11.69 7.56 1.44
CA ASP A 309 10.93 6.96 0.34
C ASP A 309 10.92 7.92 -0.85
N ASP A 310 10.69 7.36 -2.03
CA ASP A 310 10.94 7.92 -3.36
C ASP A 310 10.59 9.40 -3.55
N CYS A 311 11.24 10.03 -4.55
CA CYS A 311 11.05 11.45 -4.87
C CYS A 311 10.13 11.64 -6.09
N PHE A 312 9.11 12.51 -5.98
CA PHE A 312 8.32 12.96 -7.13
C PHE A 312 8.85 14.28 -7.68
N SER A 313 9.42 14.24 -8.88
CA SER A 313 9.88 15.44 -9.59
C SER A 313 8.70 16.32 -10.04
N ILE A 314 8.85 17.63 -9.87
CA ILE A 314 7.93 18.63 -10.39
C ILE A 314 8.59 19.25 -11.61
N CYS A 315 8.17 18.80 -12.79
CA CYS A 315 8.51 19.49 -14.04
C CYS A 315 7.79 20.85 -14.04
N LEU A 316 8.58 21.92 -13.99
CA LEU A 316 8.13 23.30 -14.07
C LEU A 316 8.52 23.92 -15.42
N ASP A 317 8.74 23.07 -16.42
CA ASP A 317 9.10 23.47 -17.78
C ASP A 317 7.93 24.15 -18.50
#